data_AF-A0A4Y8CAL8-F1
#
_entry.id   AF-A0A4Y8CAL8-F1
#
_cell.length_a   1.000
_cell.length_b   1.000
_cell.length_c   1.000
_cell.angle_alpha   90.00
_cell.angle_beta   90.00
_cell.angle_gamma   90.00
#
_symmetry.space_group_name_H-M   'P 1'
#
loop_
_entity.id
_entity.type
_entity.pdbx_description
1 polymer ?
#
loop_
_entity_poly.entity_id
_entity_poly.type
_entity_poly.pdbx_seq_one_letter_code
_entity_poly.pdbx_strand_id
1 'polypeptide(L)'
;LKIFNSNLDSLINFGIKKDRFDTIKEGIFIFLKIAEKIKAKQVITSGVGIREGVYLQDLLRPKITFPPNFNPSLKCLQDKFLQSKQKNKTPHFALQIFTTLKNLHKLNDNYKHTLLNAAKLCHIG
;
A
#
# COMPACT_ATOMS: atom_id res chain seq x y z
N LEU A 1 14.41 14.14 19.87
CA LEU A 1 13.80 14.28 18.53
C LEU A 1 14.69 15.15 17.65
N LYS A 2 15.42 14.56 16.70
CA LYS A 2 16.47 15.28 15.93
C LYS A 2 15.92 16.42 15.07
N ILE A 3 14.77 16.24 14.41
CA ILE A 3 14.15 17.27 13.54
C ILE A 3 13.46 18.37 14.36
N PHE A 4 12.84 18.02 15.50
CA PHE A 4 12.17 19.00 16.34
C PHE A 4 13.18 19.96 17.00
N ASN A 5 14.34 19.44 17.43
CA ASN A 5 15.38 20.19 18.13
C ASN A 5 16.37 20.90 17.18
N SER A 6 16.23 20.77 15.86
CA SER A 6 17.18 21.31 14.89
C SER A 6 16.81 22.73 14.47
N ASN A 7 17.81 23.56 14.15
CA ASN A 7 17.60 24.91 13.60
C ASN A 7 16.95 24.85 12.21
N LEU A 8 16.25 25.91 11.81
CA LEU A 8 15.55 25.97 10.51
C LEU A 8 16.50 25.69 9.33
N ASP A 9 17.70 26.27 9.35
CA ASP A 9 18.71 26.06 8.30
C ASP A 9 19.18 24.61 8.20
N SER A 10 19.16 23.87 9.31
CA SER A 10 19.55 22.46 9.34
C SER A 10 18.44 21.51 8.90
N LEU A 11 17.20 22.00 8.69
CA LEU A 11 16.10 21.18 8.16
C LEU A 11 16.37 20.71 6.72
N ILE A 12 17.14 21.48 5.96
CA ILE A 12 17.52 21.11 4.59
C ILE A 12 18.36 19.83 4.55
N ASN A 13 19.16 19.59 5.59
CA ASN A 13 20.01 18.41 5.71
C ASN A 13 19.19 17.13 5.94
N PHE A 14 17.92 17.27 6.32
CA PHE A 14 16.97 16.15 6.45
C PHE A 14 16.14 15.92 5.18
N GLY A 15 16.46 16.59 4.06
CA GLY A 15 15.71 16.47 2.81
C GLY A 15 14.32 17.11 2.86
N ILE A 16 14.07 18.00 3.83
CA ILE A 16 12.80 18.72 3.95
C ILE A 16 12.82 19.89 2.97
N LYS A 17 11.74 20.05 2.21
CA LYS A 17 11.60 21.17 1.28
C LYS A 17 11.36 22.48 2.05
N LYS A 18 11.89 23.60 1.52
CA LYS A 18 11.82 24.92 2.17
C LYS A 18 10.39 25.38 2.46
N ASP A 19 9.43 25.06 1.60
CA ASP A 19 7.99 25.37 1.77
C ASP A 19 7.36 24.69 2.99
N ARG A 20 8.06 23.76 3.64
CA ARG A 20 7.58 23.02 4.81
C ARG A 20 8.21 23.45 6.12
N PHE A 21 9.22 24.33 6.10
CA PHE A 21 10.00 24.67 7.31
C PHE A 21 9.13 25.27 8.43
N ASP A 22 8.14 26.08 8.06
CA ASP A 22 7.26 26.79 9.01
C ASP A 22 6.16 25.92 9.63
N THR A 23 5.97 24.69 9.13
CA THR A 23 4.86 23.82 9.58
C THR A 23 5.31 22.44 10.05
N ILE A 24 6.53 22.02 9.68
CA ILE A 24 6.99 20.66 9.94
C ILE A 24 7.21 20.40 11.43
N LYS A 25 7.67 21.39 12.20
CA LYS A 25 7.96 21.22 13.63
C LYS A 25 6.69 21.09 14.44
N GLU A 26 5.72 21.94 14.17
CA GLU A 26 4.39 21.98 14.76
C GLU A 26 3.64 20.68 14.42
N GLY A 27 3.70 20.28 13.15
CA GLY A 27 3.12 19.02 12.68
C GLY A 27 3.71 17.80 13.38
N ILE A 28 5.04 17.74 13.52
CA ILE A 28 5.72 16.68 14.27
C ILE A 28 5.28 16.66 15.74
N PHE A 29 5.19 17.83 16.39
CA PHE A 29 4.77 17.91 17.79
C PHE A 29 3.37 17.33 18.00
N ILE A 30 2.39 17.76 17.19
CA ILE A 30 1.01 17.24 17.26
C ILE A 30 1.00 15.73 16.99
N PHE A 31 1.69 15.29 15.94
CA PHE A 31 1.78 13.87 15.57
C PHE A 31 2.30 13.01 16.72
N LEU A 32 3.39 13.43 17.37
CA LEU A 32 3.98 12.70 18.49
C LEU A 32 3.06 12.66 19.70
N LYS A 33 2.40 13.77 20.04
CA LYS A 33 1.44 13.80 21.15
C LYS A 33 0.27 12.85 20.92
N ILE A 34 -0.22 12.76 19.69
CA ILE A 34 -1.27 11.80 19.33
C ILE A 34 -0.72 10.36 19.42
N ALA A 35 0.44 10.08 18.84
CA ALA A 35 1.05 8.76 18.83
C ALA A 35 1.34 8.25 20.26
N GLU A 36 1.87 9.10 21.14
CA GLU A 36 2.08 8.83 22.56
C GLU A 36 0.75 8.55 23.27
N LYS A 37 -0.27 9.41 23.04
CA LYS A 37 -1.58 9.29 23.69
C LYS A 37 -2.28 7.97 23.36
N ILE A 38 -2.21 7.53 22.10
CA ILE A 38 -2.81 6.26 21.66
C ILE A 38 -1.88 5.05 21.85
N LYS A 39 -0.67 5.26 22.37
CA LYS A 39 0.38 4.24 22.54
C LYS A 39 0.64 3.46 21.23
N ALA A 40 0.75 4.20 20.12
CA ALA A 40 0.94 3.62 18.80
C ALA A 40 2.22 2.78 18.75
N LYS A 41 2.10 1.49 18.41
CA LYS A 41 3.26 0.60 18.19
C LYS A 41 3.80 0.68 16.76
N GLN A 42 2.94 1.04 15.82
CA GLN A 42 3.24 1.13 14.40
C GLN A 42 2.41 2.26 13.79
N VAL A 43 3.04 3.05 12.93
CA VAL A 43 2.36 4.06 12.12
C VAL A 43 2.62 3.73 10.65
N ILE A 44 1.55 3.68 9.87
CA ILE A 44 1.60 3.42 8.42
C ILE A 44 1.30 4.75 7.72
N THR A 45 2.26 5.24 6.94
CA THR A 45 2.05 6.45 6.13
C THR A 45 1.06 6.15 5.01
N SER A 46 -0.06 6.86 4.98
CA SER A 46 -1.05 6.78 3.92
C SER A 46 -0.81 7.87 2.86
N GLY A 47 -0.69 7.47 1.59
CA GLY A 47 -0.66 8.40 0.46
C GLY A 47 -2.04 8.87 -0.01
N VAL A 48 -3.11 8.36 0.62
CA VAL A 48 -4.51 8.69 0.30
C VAL A 48 -5.18 9.41 1.48
N GLY A 49 -6.17 10.25 1.19
CA GLY A 49 -6.89 11.04 2.17
C GLY A 49 -8.34 11.34 1.75
N ILE A 50 -8.81 12.55 2.07
CA ILE A 50 -10.23 12.93 1.92
C ILE A 50 -10.71 12.82 0.47
N ARG A 51 -9.88 13.24 -0.50
CA ARG A 51 -10.25 13.23 -1.93
C ARG A 51 -10.53 11.82 -2.42
N GLU A 52 -9.67 10.87 -2.06
CA GLU A 52 -9.85 9.46 -2.38
C GLU A 52 -11.07 8.88 -1.66
N GLY A 53 -11.35 9.33 -0.42
CA GLY A 53 -12.57 8.97 0.31
C GLY A 53 -13.85 9.39 -0.40
N VAL A 54 -13.93 10.63 -0.89
CA VAL A 54 -15.08 11.13 -1.67
C VAL A 54 -15.24 10.34 -2.97
N TYR A 55 -14.15 10.12 -3.69
CA TYR A 55 -14.16 9.31 -4.91
C TYR A 55 -14.68 7.88 -4.66
N LEU A 56 -14.19 7.23 -3.60
CA LEU A 56 -14.61 5.87 -3.24
C LEU A 56 -16.07 5.80 -2.78
N GLN A 57 -16.55 6.83 -2.06
CA GLN A 57 -17.95 6.93 -1.65
C GLN A 57 -18.88 6.92 -2.86
N ASP A 58 -18.53 7.67 -3.91
CA ASP A 58 -19.32 7.71 -5.13
C ASP A 58 -19.21 6.43 -5.95
N LEU A 59 -18.00 5.85 -6.04
CA LEU A 59 -17.69 4.64 -6.83
C LEU A 59 -18.35 3.38 -6.26
N LEU A 60 -18.43 3.23 -4.94
CA LEU A 60 -18.80 1.97 -4.29
C LEU A 60 -20.30 1.86 -3.99
N ARG A 61 -21.12 2.86 -4.35
CA ARG A 61 -22.56 2.91 -4.04
C ARG A 61 -23.29 1.62 -4.45
N PRO A 62 -24.17 1.08 -3.59
CA PRO A 62 -24.61 1.60 -2.29
C PRO A 62 -23.69 1.23 -1.11
N LYS A 63 -22.59 0.52 -1.34
CA LYS A 63 -21.64 0.08 -0.30
C LYS A 63 -20.51 1.09 -0.14
N ILE A 64 -19.67 0.88 0.87
CA ILE A 64 -18.46 1.68 1.14
C ILE A 64 -17.18 0.84 1.20
N THR A 65 -17.28 -0.46 0.86
CA THR A 65 -16.16 -1.41 0.87
C THR A 65 -16.11 -2.17 -0.44
N PHE A 66 -14.89 -2.47 -0.89
CA PHE A 66 -14.70 -3.38 -2.02
C PHE A 66 -15.23 -4.79 -1.71
N PRO A 67 -15.68 -5.55 -2.73
CA PRO A 67 -16.01 -6.96 -2.56
C PRO A 67 -14.84 -7.77 -2.00
N PRO A 68 -15.10 -8.92 -1.33
CA PRO A 68 -14.03 -9.80 -0.87
C PRO A 68 -13.14 -10.22 -2.05
N ASN A 69 -11.83 -10.31 -1.80
CA ASN A 69 -10.80 -10.66 -2.79
C ASN A 69 -10.65 -9.69 -3.98
N PHE A 70 -11.18 -8.47 -3.88
CA PHE A 70 -10.98 -7.42 -4.87
C PHE A 70 -9.91 -6.42 -4.42
N ASN A 71 -8.89 -6.23 -5.26
CA ASN A 71 -7.87 -5.19 -5.06
C ASN A 71 -7.93 -4.20 -6.24
N PRO A 72 -8.28 -2.92 -6.00
CA PRO A 72 -8.47 -1.94 -7.08
C PRO A 72 -7.18 -1.65 -7.85
N SER A 73 -6.03 -1.60 -7.18
CA SER A 73 -4.73 -1.33 -7.83
C SER A 73 -4.33 -2.49 -8.73
N LEU A 74 -4.48 -3.73 -8.26
CA LEU A 74 -4.22 -4.93 -9.04
C LEU A 74 -5.09 -4.97 -10.29
N LYS A 75 -6.40 -4.73 -10.12
CA LYS A 75 -7.36 -4.69 -11.22
C LYS A 75 -7.03 -3.59 -12.24
N CYS A 76 -6.70 -2.38 -11.76
CA CYS A 76 -6.31 -1.27 -12.61
C CYS A 76 -5.08 -1.57 -13.46
N LEU A 77 -4.05 -2.23 -12.89
CA LEU A 77 -2.87 -2.66 -13.65
C LEU A 77 -3.25 -3.68 -14.73
N GLN A 78 -4.08 -4.66 -14.39
CA GLN A 78 -4.56 -5.65 -15.34
C GLN A 78 -5.32 -5.00 -16.49
N ASP A 79 -6.25 -4.11 -16.19
CA ASP A 79 -7.09 -3.45 -17.20
C ASP A 79 -6.28 -2.52 -18.13
N LYS A 80 -5.21 -1.91 -17.62
CA LYS A 80 -4.34 -1.02 -18.40
C LYS A 80 -3.36 -1.76 -19.30
N PHE A 81 -2.79 -2.87 -18.83
CA PHE A 81 -1.60 -3.46 -19.44
C PHE A 81 -1.83 -4.87 -20.01
N LEU A 82 -2.82 -5.63 -19.52
CA LEU A 82 -3.11 -6.96 -20.08
C LEU A 82 -4.01 -6.82 -21.30
N GLN A 83 -3.55 -7.35 -22.44
CA GLN A 83 -4.37 -7.42 -23.65
C GLN A 83 -5.54 -8.41 -23.44
N SER A 84 -6.75 -7.97 -23.79
CA SER A 84 -8.03 -8.59 -23.43
C SER A 84 -8.31 -10.01 -23.97
N LYS A 85 -7.42 -10.60 -24.77
CA LYS A 85 -7.72 -11.82 -25.55
C LYS A 85 -7.20 -13.13 -24.98
N GLN A 86 -6.27 -13.13 -24.03
CA GLN A 86 -5.71 -14.38 -23.49
C GLN A 86 -6.22 -14.64 -22.07
N LYS A 87 -6.88 -15.79 -21.89
CA LYS A 87 -7.20 -16.32 -20.56
C LYS A 87 -5.89 -16.67 -19.86
N ASN A 88 -5.36 -15.76 -19.06
CA ASN A 88 -4.14 -16.00 -18.28
C ASN A 88 -4.41 -17.11 -17.24
N LYS A 89 -3.93 -18.33 -17.53
CA LYS A 89 -4.01 -19.49 -16.62
C LYS A 89 -2.83 -19.55 -15.64
N THR A 90 -1.85 -18.67 -15.75
CA THR A 90 -0.66 -18.65 -14.88
C THR A 90 -1.02 -18.60 -13.40
N PRO A 91 -1.97 -17.76 -12.92
CA PRO A 91 -2.41 -17.77 -11.52
C PRO A 91 -2.91 -19.14 -11.04
N HIS A 92 -3.62 -19.89 -11.90
CA HIS A 92 -4.17 -21.20 -11.56
C HIS A 92 -3.06 -22.23 -11.37
N PHE A 93 -2.17 -22.35 -12.35
CA PHE A 93 -1.08 -23.33 -12.29
C PHE A 93 -0.05 -22.98 -11.20
N ALA A 94 0.28 -21.69 -11.02
CA ALA A 94 1.19 -21.25 -9.96
C ALA A 94 0.69 -21.68 -8.56
N LEU A 95 -0.62 -21.53 -8.31
CA LEU A 95 -1.21 -21.99 -7.06
C LEU A 95 -1.19 -23.50 -6.91
N GLN A 96 -1.51 -24.26 -7.97
CA GLN A 96 -1.46 -25.73 -7.94
C GLN A 96 -0.06 -26.25 -7.64
N ILE A 97 0.97 -25.65 -8.25
CA ILE A 97 2.37 -26.02 -8.00
C ILE A 97 2.74 -25.70 -6.55
N PHE A 98 2.40 -24.51 -6.04
CA PHE A 98 2.67 -24.14 -4.64
C PHE A 98 1.98 -25.10 -3.65
N THR A 99 0.73 -25.48 -3.91
CA THR A 99 0.03 -26.41 -3.01
C THR A 99 0.61 -27.82 -3.08
N THR A 100 0.96 -28.30 -4.28
CA THR A 100 1.48 -29.66 -4.49
C THR A 100 2.86 -29.83 -3.87
N LEU A 101 3.70 -28.81 -3.97
CA LEU A 101 5.08 -28.86 -3.46
C LEU A 101 5.21 -28.39 -2.00
N LYS A 102 4.10 -28.15 -1.30
CA LYS A 102 4.07 -27.61 0.07
C LYS A 102 4.96 -28.38 1.05
N ASN A 103 4.97 -29.70 0.97
CA ASN A 103 5.77 -30.57 1.83
C ASN A 103 7.27 -30.45 1.57
N LEU A 104 7.66 -30.11 0.34
CA LEU A 104 9.06 -29.94 -0.06
C LEU A 104 9.56 -28.56 0.32
N HIS A 105 8.85 -27.50 -0.07
CA HIS A 105 9.34 -26.13 0.13
C HIS A 105 9.06 -25.57 1.53
N LYS A 106 8.10 -26.15 2.27
CA LYS A 106 7.75 -25.78 3.67
C LYS A 106 7.54 -24.27 3.88
N LEU A 107 7.08 -23.56 2.86
CA LEU A 107 6.86 -22.11 2.91
C LEU A 107 5.55 -21.80 3.60
N ASN A 108 5.48 -20.67 4.30
CA ASN A 108 4.25 -20.17 4.91
C ASN A 108 3.18 -19.85 3.83
N ASP A 109 1.91 -20.12 4.13
CA ASP A 109 0.78 -19.81 3.24
C ASP A 109 0.60 -18.31 2.99
N ASN A 110 1.21 -17.44 3.80
CA ASN A 110 1.27 -16.00 3.52
C ASN A 110 1.90 -15.70 2.15
N TYR A 111 2.85 -16.52 1.69
CA TYR A 111 3.46 -16.36 0.36
C TYR A 111 2.54 -16.77 -0.79
N LYS A 112 1.48 -17.54 -0.52
CA LYS A 112 0.49 -17.93 -1.53
C LYS A 112 -0.20 -16.71 -2.12
N HIS A 113 -0.53 -15.72 -1.29
CA HIS A 113 -1.17 -14.48 -1.74
C HIS A 113 -0.20 -13.63 -2.59
N THR A 114 1.06 -13.54 -2.18
CA THR A 114 2.11 -12.82 -2.94
C THR A 114 2.34 -13.49 -4.30
N LEU A 115 2.46 -14.82 -4.33
CA LEU A 115 2.62 -15.59 -5.57
C LEU A 115 1.42 -15.40 -6.50
N LEU A 116 0.20 -15.43 -5.95
CA LEU A 116 -1.02 -15.21 -6.73
C LEU A 116 -1.04 -13.83 -7.39
N ASN A 117 -0.66 -12.78 -6.67
CA ASN A 117 -0.62 -11.42 -7.23
C ASN A 117 0.49 -11.28 -8.27
N ALA A 118 1.66 -11.88 -8.05
CA ALA A 118 2.75 -11.91 -9.04
C ALA A 118 2.32 -12.63 -10.32
N ALA A 119 1.69 -13.80 -10.21
CA ALA A 119 1.20 -14.57 -11.36
C ALA A 119 0.09 -13.85 -12.14
N LYS A 120 -0.72 -13.01 -11.47
CA LYS A 120 -1.73 -12.16 -12.12
C LYS A 120 -1.11 -11.01 -12.93
N LEU A 121 0.11 -10.62 -12.60
CA LEU A 121 0.82 -9.47 -13.16
C LEU A 121 2.05 -9.86 -14.00
N CYS A 122 2.37 -11.14 -14.16
CA CYS A 122 3.61 -11.59 -14.80
C CYS A 122 3.76 -11.21 -16.29
N HIS A 123 2.70 -10.72 -16.93
CA HIS A 123 2.67 -10.38 -18.36
C HIS A 123 2.30 -8.90 -18.61
N ILE A 124 2.50 -8.00 -17.63
CA ILE A 124 2.18 -6.57 -17.77
C ILE A 124 3.31 -5.72 -18.38
N GLY A 125 4.51 -6.27 -18.50
CA GLY A 125 5.69 -5.64 -19.13
C GLY A 125 6.05 -6.36 -20.42
#